data_AF-A0A0C9SR85-F1
#
_entry.id   AF-A0A0C9SR85-F1
#
_cell.length_a   1.000
_cell.length_b   1.000
_cell.length_c   1.000
_cell.angle_alpha   90.00
_cell.angle_beta   90.00
_cell.angle_gamma   90.00
#
_symmetry.space_group_name_H-M   'P 1'
#
loop_
_entity.id
_entity.type
_entity.pdbx_description
1 polymer ?
#
loop_
_entity_poly.entity_id
_entity_poly.type
_entity_poly.pdbx_seq_one_letter_code
_entity_poly.pdbx_strand_id
1 'polypeptide(L)'
;MFETKPGHYIIDHFCRAIGKLRRRNKLTKADITIRWISGHDGVEGNKRADKEAKEAAKSRTNNSRRKHLPKFLQGDPLPLSISAVRQHQKDIMKKRWAKLWAKSPRFIHSASYDRNMLSGSYVKLISALPRRHASLLIWLRTKHIALNTHLHHIAKADTPYCPHCPGIREDIPHFILKCPQYARERQILTRHLHR
;
A
#
# COMPACT_ATOMS: atom_id res chain seq x y z
N MET A 1 -15.05 0.12 -26.46
CA MET A 1 -15.43 1.28 -25.62
C MET A 1 -14.20 1.74 -24.86
N PHE A 2 -13.68 2.94 -25.13
CA PHE A 2 -12.56 3.48 -24.36
C PHE A 2 -13.04 3.82 -22.94
N GLU A 3 -12.44 3.20 -21.93
CA GLU A 3 -12.71 3.50 -20.52
C GLU A 3 -12.44 4.99 -20.24
N THR A 4 -13.48 5.72 -19.86
CA THR A 4 -13.37 7.14 -19.49
C THR A 4 -12.65 7.24 -18.15
N LYS A 5 -11.41 7.73 -18.17
CA LYS A 5 -10.64 7.96 -16.94
C LYS A 5 -11.15 9.22 -16.21
N PRO A 6 -11.01 9.30 -14.88
CA PRO A 6 -11.35 10.51 -14.14
C PRO A 6 -10.68 11.74 -14.75
N GLY A 7 -11.47 12.78 -15.05
CA GLY A 7 -10.96 14.01 -15.66
C GLY A 7 -10.92 14.05 -17.18
N HIS A 8 -11.25 12.97 -17.90
CA HIS A 8 -11.31 12.98 -19.38
C HIS A 8 -12.28 14.04 -19.94
N TYR A 9 -13.36 14.36 -19.23
CA TYR A 9 -14.29 15.41 -19.63
C TYR A 9 -13.61 16.78 -19.78
N ILE A 10 -12.54 17.05 -19.03
CA ILE A 10 -11.75 18.30 -19.13
C ILE A 10 -11.02 18.35 -20.48
N ILE A 11 -10.47 17.22 -20.93
CA ILE A 11 -9.82 17.10 -22.24
C ILE A 11 -10.84 17.36 -23.35
N ASP A 12 -12.05 16.82 -23.24
CA ASP A 12 -13.12 17.06 -24.20
C ASP A 12 -13.53 18.55 -24.26
N HIS A 13 -13.58 19.22 -23.10
CA HIS A 13 -13.81 20.67 -23.05
C HIS A 13 -12.65 21.46 -23.68
N PHE A 14 -11.41 21.07 -23.44
CA PHE A 14 -10.21 21.68 -24.01
C PHE A 14 -10.18 21.55 -25.55
N CYS A 15 -10.37 20.34 -26.07
CA CYS A 15 -10.43 20.07 -27.51
C CYS A 15 -11.57 20.87 -28.18
N ARG A 16 -12.75 20.95 -27.54
CA ARG A 16 -13.86 21.79 -28.01
C ARG A 16 -13.52 23.27 -28.01
N ALA A 17 -12.81 23.77 -27.00
CA ALA A 17 -12.37 25.16 -26.92
C ALA A 17 -11.39 25.52 -28.05
N ILE A 18 -10.40 24.66 -28.32
CA ILE A 18 -9.47 24.84 -29.45
C ILE A 18 -10.23 24.81 -30.78
N GLY A 19 -11.17 23.89 -30.96
CA GLY A 19 -11.99 23.82 -32.18
C GLY A 19 -12.85 25.06 -32.40
N LYS A 20 -13.34 25.71 -31.33
CA LYS A 20 -14.05 26.99 -31.41
C LYS A 20 -13.10 28.14 -31.77
N LEU A 21 -11.92 28.18 -31.14
CA LEU A 21 -10.91 29.20 -31.40
C LEU A 21 -10.42 29.17 -32.85
N ARG A 22 -10.14 27.97 -33.38
CA ARG A 22 -9.75 27.78 -34.78
C ARG A 22 -10.80 28.30 -35.76
N ARG A 23 -12.08 27.96 -35.54
CA ARG A 23 -13.18 28.44 -36.39
C ARG A 23 -13.35 29.95 -36.32
N ARG A 24 -13.32 30.53 -35.12
CA ARG A 24 -13.54 31.98 -34.93
C ARG A 24 -12.44 32.82 -35.57
N ASN A 25 -11.19 32.35 -35.48
CA ASN A 25 -10.02 33.11 -35.92
C ASN A 25 -9.43 32.61 -37.25
N LYS A 26 -10.12 31.69 -37.95
CA LYS A 26 -9.65 31.04 -39.19
C LYS A 26 -8.25 30.41 -39.06
N LEU A 27 -7.93 29.87 -37.88
CA LEU A 27 -6.64 29.24 -37.61
C LEU A 27 -6.63 27.78 -38.08
N THR A 28 -5.49 27.36 -38.57
CA THR A 28 -5.21 26.02 -39.06
C THR A 28 -4.62 25.13 -37.97
N LYS A 29 -4.29 23.87 -38.33
CA LYS A 29 -3.57 22.95 -37.44
C LYS A 29 -2.11 23.38 -37.24
N ALA A 30 -1.53 24.14 -38.18
CA ALA A 30 -0.17 24.64 -38.07
C ALA A 30 -0.05 25.76 -37.02
N ASP A 31 -1.07 26.61 -36.90
CA ASP A 31 -1.07 27.73 -35.95
C ASP A 31 -1.17 27.27 -34.48
N ILE A 32 -1.88 26.17 -34.23
CA ILE A 32 -2.03 25.60 -32.89
C ILE A 32 -1.85 24.09 -32.96
N THR A 33 -0.71 23.58 -32.49
CA THR A 33 -0.47 22.14 -32.38
C THR A 33 -0.67 21.65 -30.95
N ILE A 34 -1.45 20.58 -30.78
CA ILE A 34 -1.57 19.87 -29.51
C ILE A 34 -0.61 18.68 -29.56
N ARG A 35 0.27 18.55 -28.57
CA ARG A 35 1.20 17.44 -28.44
C ARG A 35 1.04 16.79 -27.07
N TRP A 36 1.09 15.46 -27.05
CA TRP A 36 1.24 14.74 -25.79
C TRP A 36 2.70 14.77 -25.36
N ILE A 37 2.92 14.95 -24.07
CA ILE A 37 4.25 14.93 -23.45
C ILE A 37 4.17 13.95 -22.29
N SER A 38 5.19 13.10 -22.15
CA SER A 38 5.31 12.20 -21.03
C SER A 38 5.46 12.98 -19.71
N GLY A 39 4.85 12.44 -18.66
CA GLY A 39 5.08 12.94 -17.31
C GLY A 39 6.49 12.58 -16.85
N HIS A 40 7.11 13.45 -16.04
CA HIS A 40 8.41 13.22 -15.39
C HIS A 40 9.65 13.20 -16.29
N ASP A 41 9.53 13.43 -17.60
CA ASP A 41 10.65 13.51 -18.57
C ASP A 41 11.46 14.81 -18.51
N GLY A 42 11.49 15.51 -17.38
CA GLY A 42 12.37 16.65 -17.22
C GLY A 42 11.89 17.98 -17.84
N VAL A 43 10.88 17.98 -18.72
CA VAL A 43 10.39 19.19 -19.44
C VAL A 43 9.91 20.28 -18.48
N GLU A 44 10.60 21.42 -18.48
CA GLU A 44 10.39 22.51 -17.52
C GLU A 44 8.95 23.05 -17.51
N GLY A 45 8.37 23.28 -18.69
CA GLY A 45 6.98 23.74 -18.80
C GLY A 45 5.96 22.77 -18.18
N ASN A 46 6.17 21.47 -18.37
CA ASN A 46 5.30 20.43 -17.79
C ASN A 46 5.46 20.37 -16.26
N LYS A 47 6.69 20.46 -15.76
CA LYS A 47 6.98 20.51 -14.31
C LYS A 47 6.33 21.72 -13.65
N ARG A 48 6.40 22.90 -14.28
CA ARG A 48 5.74 24.11 -13.78
C ARG A 48 4.23 23.95 -13.72
N ALA A 49 3.61 23.44 -14.78
CA ALA A 49 2.17 23.19 -14.81
C ALA A 49 1.73 22.18 -13.72
N ASP A 50 2.46 21.08 -13.55
CA ASP A 50 2.21 20.08 -12.51
C ASP A 50 2.36 20.65 -11.09
N LYS A 51 3.38 21.49 -10.86
CA LYS A 51 3.58 22.20 -9.59
C LYS A 51 2.39 23.09 -9.23
N GLU A 52 1.92 23.92 -10.16
CA GLU A 52 0.76 24.80 -9.95
C GLU A 52 -0.53 23.99 -9.72
N ALA A 53 -0.74 22.91 -10.49
CA ALA A 53 -1.88 22.02 -10.31
C ALA A 53 -1.87 21.36 -8.92
N LYS A 54 -0.71 20.92 -8.44
CA LYS A 54 -0.54 20.36 -7.09
C LYS A 54 -0.77 21.40 -6.01
N GLU A 55 -0.31 22.64 -6.19
CA GLU A 55 -0.52 23.72 -5.23
C GLU A 55 -2.00 24.06 -5.07
N ALA A 56 -2.72 24.17 -6.19
CA ALA A 56 -4.18 24.36 -6.19
C ALA A 56 -4.90 23.19 -5.49
N ALA A 57 -4.44 21.95 -5.70
CA ALA A 57 -5.06 20.77 -5.09
C ALA A 57 -4.87 20.66 -3.56
N LYS A 58 -3.94 21.42 -2.94
CA LYS A 58 -3.69 21.36 -1.49
C LYS A 58 -4.84 21.93 -0.65
N SER A 59 -5.43 23.04 -1.09
CA SER A 59 -6.46 23.75 -0.35
C SER A 59 -7.31 24.63 -1.25
N ARG A 60 -8.58 24.80 -0.88
CA ARG A 60 -9.50 25.72 -1.57
C ARG A 60 -9.00 27.17 -1.58
N THR A 61 -8.16 27.56 -0.62
CA THR A 61 -7.53 28.89 -0.56
C THR A 61 -6.51 29.14 -1.67
N ASN A 62 -5.91 28.07 -2.19
CA ASN A 62 -4.91 28.14 -3.25
C ASN A 62 -5.56 28.16 -4.65
N ASN A 63 -6.88 27.93 -4.72
CA ASN A 63 -7.59 27.93 -5.98
C ASN A 63 -7.71 29.35 -6.54
N SER A 64 -7.64 29.46 -7.86
CA SER A 64 -7.99 30.71 -8.54
C SER A 64 -9.42 31.13 -8.21
N ARG A 65 -9.66 32.45 -8.15
CA ARG A 65 -11.00 33.01 -7.98
C ARG A 65 -11.93 32.48 -9.08
N ARG A 66 -13.18 32.18 -8.74
CA ARG A 66 -14.17 31.58 -9.66
C ARG A 66 -14.27 32.34 -10.99
N LYS A 67 -14.22 33.67 -10.97
CA LYS A 67 -14.24 34.53 -12.17
C LYS A 67 -13.09 34.31 -13.17
N HIS A 68 -11.96 33.76 -12.72
CA HIS A 68 -10.79 33.46 -13.57
C HIS A 68 -10.80 32.03 -14.10
N LEU A 69 -11.71 31.17 -13.61
CA LEU A 69 -11.83 29.81 -14.10
C LEU A 69 -12.52 29.79 -15.48
N PRO A 70 -12.25 28.81 -16.34
CA PRO A 70 -13.04 28.57 -17.54
C PRO A 70 -14.54 28.48 -17.23
N LYS A 71 -15.42 29.02 -18.10
CA LYS A 71 -16.88 29.04 -17.89
C LYS A 71 -17.48 27.67 -17.51
N PHE A 72 -16.98 26.58 -18.09
CA PHE A 72 -17.46 25.22 -17.79
C PHE A 72 -17.11 24.73 -16.37
N LEU A 73 -16.18 25.41 -15.69
CA LEU A 73 -15.81 25.18 -14.28
C LEU A 73 -16.44 26.24 -13.33
N GLN A 74 -17.16 27.22 -13.88
CA GLN A 74 -17.87 28.26 -13.12
C GLN A 74 -19.34 27.89 -12.83
N GLY A 75 -19.79 26.71 -13.25
CA GLY A 75 -21.17 26.24 -13.05
C GLY A 75 -21.25 25.20 -11.95
N ASP A 76 -21.78 24.03 -12.32
CA ASP A 76 -22.01 22.90 -11.45
C ASP A 76 -20.73 22.39 -10.77
N PRO A 77 -20.86 21.76 -9.59
CA PRO A 77 -19.73 21.11 -8.95
C PRO A 77 -19.14 20.02 -9.85
N LEU A 78 -17.82 19.85 -9.78
CA LEU A 78 -17.16 18.79 -10.54
C LEU A 78 -17.67 17.41 -10.08
N PRO A 79 -17.78 16.44 -11.00
CA PRO A 79 -18.09 15.07 -10.63
C PRO A 79 -17.14 14.55 -9.57
N LEU A 80 -17.67 13.74 -8.65
CA LEU A 80 -16.86 13.09 -7.63
C LEU A 80 -15.83 12.17 -8.30
N SER A 81 -14.57 12.34 -7.91
CA SER A 81 -13.51 11.46 -8.36
C SER A 81 -13.61 10.11 -7.65
N ILE A 82 -13.92 9.04 -8.39
CA ILE A 82 -13.98 7.67 -7.86
C ILE A 82 -12.67 7.31 -7.14
N SER A 83 -11.51 7.72 -7.68
CA SER A 83 -10.22 7.47 -7.04
C SER A 83 -10.07 8.22 -5.72
N ALA A 84 -10.53 9.47 -5.65
CA ALA A 84 -10.50 10.26 -4.41
C ALA A 84 -11.42 9.64 -3.33
N VAL A 85 -12.62 9.21 -3.72
CA VAL A 85 -13.56 8.51 -2.82
C VAL A 85 -12.95 7.22 -2.29
N ARG A 86 -12.39 6.37 -3.17
CA ARG A 86 -11.71 5.13 -2.77
C ARG A 86 -10.54 5.39 -1.82
N GLN A 87 -9.74 6.42 -2.08
CA GLN A 87 -8.62 6.79 -1.23
C GLN A 87 -9.09 7.23 0.16
N HIS A 88 -10.12 8.09 0.23
CA HIS A 88 -10.71 8.53 1.48
C HIS A 88 -11.26 7.36 2.31
N GLN A 89 -12.00 6.45 1.67
CA GLN A 89 -12.49 5.23 2.31
C GLN A 89 -11.35 4.36 2.82
N LYS A 90 -10.30 4.15 2.02
CA LYS A 90 -9.11 3.38 2.41
C LYS A 90 -8.43 3.99 3.64
N ASP A 91 -8.33 5.31 3.72
CA ASP A 91 -7.72 6.00 4.87
C ASP A 91 -8.57 5.85 6.14
N ILE A 92 -9.89 5.97 6.03
CA ILE A 92 -10.81 5.69 7.16
C ILE A 92 -10.65 4.25 7.62
N MET A 93 -10.68 3.29 6.70
CA MET A 93 -10.53 1.88 7.02
C MET A 93 -9.19 1.61 7.70
N LYS A 94 -8.08 2.15 7.17
CA LYS A 94 -6.75 1.98 7.76
C LYS A 94 -6.69 2.48 9.21
N LYS A 95 -7.27 3.66 9.49
CA LYS A 95 -7.35 4.21 10.86
C LYS A 95 -8.20 3.33 11.78
N ARG A 96 -9.35 2.85 11.30
CA ARG A 96 -10.22 1.94 12.05
C ARG A 96 -9.53 0.61 12.37
N TRP A 97 -8.90 0.00 11.37
CA TRP A 97 -8.16 -1.25 11.51
C TRP A 97 -7.01 -1.12 12.49
N ALA A 98 -6.24 -0.02 12.46
CA ALA A 98 -5.16 0.21 13.42
C ALA A 98 -5.68 0.22 14.88
N LYS A 99 -6.81 0.90 15.13
CA LYS A 99 -7.47 0.93 16.45
C LYS A 99 -7.96 -0.45 16.89
N LEU A 100 -8.59 -1.20 15.99
CA LEU A 100 -9.08 -2.56 16.29
C LEU A 100 -7.93 -3.53 16.54
N TRP A 101 -6.87 -3.45 15.73
CA TRP A 101 -5.69 -4.28 15.86
C TRP A 101 -5.02 -4.07 17.22
N ALA A 102 -4.81 -2.81 17.63
CA ALA A 102 -4.20 -2.48 18.92
C ALA A 102 -4.95 -3.06 20.14
N LYS A 103 -6.28 -3.29 20.02
CA LYS A 103 -7.11 -3.90 21.06
C LYS A 103 -7.11 -5.43 21.04
N SER A 104 -6.56 -6.06 20.00
CA SER A 104 -6.56 -7.51 19.89
C SER A 104 -5.57 -8.14 20.88
N PRO A 105 -5.91 -9.27 21.54
CA PRO A 105 -4.94 -10.02 22.34
C PRO A 105 -3.69 -10.43 21.55
N ARG A 106 -3.83 -10.60 20.23
CA ARG A 106 -2.73 -10.95 19.32
C ARG A 106 -1.72 -9.81 19.11
N PHE A 107 -2.14 -8.56 19.34
CA PHE A 107 -1.26 -7.40 19.19
C PHE A 107 -0.12 -7.42 20.20
N ILE A 108 -0.38 -7.78 21.46
CA ILE A 108 0.65 -7.81 22.50
C ILE A 108 1.82 -8.70 22.08
N HIS A 109 1.51 -9.90 21.58
CA HIS A 109 2.53 -10.82 21.09
C HIS A 109 3.26 -10.27 19.85
N SER A 110 2.53 -9.83 18.83
CA SER A 110 3.12 -9.30 17.59
C SER A 110 4.01 -8.08 17.86
N ALA A 111 3.57 -7.16 18.73
CA ALA A 111 4.26 -5.93 19.07
C ALA A 111 5.55 -6.15 19.85
N SER A 112 5.69 -7.29 20.56
CA SER A 112 6.93 -7.64 21.27
C SER A 112 8.12 -7.89 20.34
N TYR A 113 7.88 -8.27 19.09
CA TYR A 113 8.94 -8.48 18.09
C TYR A 113 8.96 -7.37 17.04
N ASP A 114 7.79 -6.95 16.56
CA ASP A 114 7.68 -5.99 15.46
C ASP A 114 6.32 -5.26 15.52
N ARG A 115 6.34 -4.02 16.01
CA ARG A 115 5.14 -3.14 16.03
C ARG A 115 4.58 -2.86 14.64
N ASN A 116 5.39 -3.01 13.60
CA ASN A 116 5.05 -2.76 12.21
C ASN A 116 4.85 -4.06 11.40
N MET A 117 4.72 -5.21 12.07
CA MET A 117 4.67 -6.54 11.43
C MET A 117 3.58 -6.66 10.34
N LEU A 118 2.42 -6.05 10.55
CA LEU A 118 1.31 -6.06 9.58
C LEU A 118 1.28 -4.82 8.68
N SER A 119 2.29 -3.97 8.77
CA SER A 119 2.44 -2.83 7.87
C SER A 119 3.04 -3.29 6.53
N GLY A 120 2.91 -2.44 5.51
CA GLY A 120 3.49 -2.72 4.19
C GLY A 120 5.03 -2.89 4.19
N SER A 121 5.74 -2.56 5.28
CA SER A 121 7.19 -2.77 5.37
C SER A 121 7.56 -4.26 5.42
N TYR A 122 6.77 -5.10 6.11
CA TYR A 122 7.05 -6.53 6.20
C TYR A 122 6.92 -7.23 4.84
N VAL A 123 5.91 -6.85 4.05
CA VAL A 123 5.72 -7.37 2.68
C VAL A 123 6.93 -7.03 1.80
N LYS A 124 7.49 -5.83 1.94
CA LYS A 124 8.73 -5.45 1.24
C LYS A 124 9.93 -6.26 1.72
N LEU A 125 10.06 -6.46 3.04
CA LEU A 125 11.17 -7.22 3.63
C LEU A 125 11.24 -8.66 3.11
N ILE A 126 10.09 -9.32 3.00
CA ILE A 126 10.02 -10.73 2.55
C ILE A 126 9.88 -10.87 1.03
N SER A 127 9.87 -9.76 0.27
CA SER A 127 9.59 -9.78 -1.17
C SER A 127 10.60 -10.61 -1.98
N ALA A 128 11.85 -10.67 -1.53
CA ALA A 128 12.90 -11.46 -2.16
C ALA A 128 12.88 -12.95 -1.73
N LEU A 129 12.09 -13.31 -0.72
CA LEU A 129 12.04 -14.69 -0.24
C LEU A 129 11.08 -15.53 -1.08
N PRO A 130 11.44 -16.80 -1.36
CA PRO A 130 10.48 -17.77 -1.88
C PRO A 130 9.25 -17.85 -0.98
N ARG A 131 8.06 -18.01 -1.60
CA ARG A 131 6.76 -18.03 -0.92
C ARG A 131 6.73 -18.96 0.30
N ARG A 132 7.35 -20.14 0.20
CA ARG A 132 7.45 -21.11 1.32
C ARG A 132 8.13 -20.52 2.56
N HIS A 133 9.22 -19.78 2.39
CA HIS A 133 9.95 -19.19 3.51
C HIS A 133 9.19 -18.01 4.12
N ALA A 134 8.55 -17.21 3.27
CA ALA A 134 7.65 -16.14 3.72
C ALA A 134 6.49 -16.68 4.58
N SER A 135 5.88 -17.79 4.17
CA SER A 135 4.83 -18.47 4.94
C SER A 135 5.35 -18.98 6.29
N LEU A 136 6.50 -19.65 6.31
CA LEU A 136 7.12 -20.12 7.56
C LEU A 136 7.40 -18.97 8.54
N LEU A 137 7.94 -17.85 8.06
CA LEU A 137 8.20 -16.67 8.90
C LEU A 137 6.90 -16.08 9.47
N ILE A 138 5.82 -16.02 8.67
CA ILE A 138 4.53 -15.58 9.18
C ILE A 138 4.03 -16.53 10.26
N TRP A 139 4.04 -17.85 10.03
CA TRP A 139 3.57 -18.84 11.01
C TRP A 139 4.38 -18.82 12.30
N LEU A 140 5.69 -18.63 12.21
CA LEU A 140 6.55 -18.44 13.38
C LEU A 140 6.17 -17.17 14.13
N ARG A 141 6.06 -16.03 13.45
CA ARG A 141 5.73 -14.76 14.11
C ARG A 141 4.32 -14.68 14.67
N THR A 142 3.37 -15.44 14.12
CA THR A 142 1.98 -15.46 14.59
C THR A 142 1.66 -16.63 15.52
N LYS A 143 2.61 -17.54 15.79
CA LYS A 143 2.42 -18.78 16.58
C LYS A 143 1.45 -19.78 15.97
N HIS A 144 1.36 -19.81 14.63
CA HIS A 144 0.53 -20.74 13.88
C HIS A 144 1.35 -21.84 13.18
N ILE A 145 2.59 -22.05 13.61
CA ILE A 145 3.43 -23.13 13.09
C ILE A 145 2.99 -24.48 13.68
N ALA A 146 3.16 -25.56 12.93
CA ALA A 146 2.80 -26.92 13.30
C ALA A 146 3.77 -27.54 14.35
N LEU A 147 3.89 -26.89 15.52
CA LEU A 147 4.51 -27.46 16.72
C LEU A 147 3.43 -28.01 17.65
N ASN A 148 3.75 -28.99 18.49
CA ASN A 148 2.77 -29.71 19.32
C ASN A 148 1.95 -28.79 20.21
N THR A 149 2.52 -27.68 20.73
CA THR A 149 1.73 -26.70 21.50
C THR A 149 0.58 -26.11 20.68
N HIS A 150 0.82 -25.76 19.40
CA HIS A 150 -0.20 -25.22 18.52
C HIS A 150 -1.16 -26.32 18.05
N LEU A 151 -0.62 -27.47 17.63
CA LEU A 151 -1.40 -28.60 17.13
C LEU A 151 -2.36 -29.13 18.20
N HIS A 152 -1.92 -29.25 19.45
CA HIS A 152 -2.76 -29.65 20.56
C HIS A 152 -3.88 -28.65 20.82
N HIS A 153 -3.59 -27.34 20.78
CA HIS A 153 -4.60 -26.29 20.93
C HIS A 153 -5.69 -26.35 19.86
N ILE A 154 -5.39 -26.83 18.65
CA ILE A 154 -6.36 -27.03 17.57
C ILE A 154 -6.87 -28.47 17.46
N ALA A 155 -6.66 -29.30 18.49
CA ALA A 155 -7.06 -30.71 18.55
C ALA A 155 -6.54 -31.56 17.37
N LYS A 156 -5.29 -31.31 16.94
CA LYS A 156 -4.56 -32.08 15.92
C LYS A 156 -3.36 -32.85 16.46
N ALA A 157 -3.06 -32.74 17.75
CA ALA A 157 -2.08 -33.55 18.45
C ALA A 157 -2.60 -33.91 19.85
N ASP A 158 -2.32 -35.12 20.31
CA ASP A 158 -2.80 -35.61 21.60
C ASP A 158 -2.14 -34.89 22.78
N THR A 159 -0.90 -34.41 22.60
CA THR A 159 -0.15 -33.74 23.67
C THR A 159 0.52 -32.46 23.17
N PRO A 160 0.73 -31.45 24.04
CA PRO A 160 1.47 -30.23 23.70
C PRO A 160 2.98 -30.36 23.92
N TYR A 161 3.47 -31.52 24.34
CA TYR A 161 4.85 -31.72 24.80
C TYR A 161 5.81 -32.04 23.65
N CYS A 162 7.07 -31.70 23.84
CA CYS A 162 8.12 -32.03 22.89
C CYS A 162 8.42 -33.53 22.96
N PRO A 163 8.48 -34.25 21.82
CA PRO A 163 8.80 -35.68 21.82
C PRO A 163 10.23 -35.98 22.28
N HIS A 164 11.12 -34.98 22.24
CA HIS A 164 12.52 -35.12 22.62
C HIS A 164 12.85 -34.56 24.01
N CYS A 165 11.91 -33.88 24.67
CA CYS A 165 12.12 -33.22 25.95
C CYS A 165 10.94 -33.50 26.88
N PRO A 166 11.04 -34.54 27.74
CA PRO A 166 9.97 -34.92 28.65
C PRO A 166 9.50 -33.75 29.53
N GLY A 167 8.19 -33.53 29.59
CA GLY A 167 7.56 -32.50 30.41
C GLY A 167 7.67 -31.06 29.88
N ILE A 168 8.40 -30.82 28.78
CA ILE A 168 8.55 -29.48 28.20
C ILE A 168 7.58 -29.30 27.03
N ARG A 169 6.82 -28.19 27.01
CA ARG A 169 5.92 -27.87 25.89
C ARG A 169 6.73 -27.54 24.64
N GLU A 170 6.31 -28.04 23.48
CA GLU A 170 6.94 -27.72 22.21
C GLU A 170 6.40 -26.39 21.67
N ASP A 171 6.93 -25.29 22.18
CA ASP A 171 6.63 -23.94 21.69
C ASP A 171 7.80 -23.37 20.86
N ILE A 172 7.57 -22.22 20.20
CA ILE A 172 8.59 -21.62 19.33
C ILE A 172 9.90 -21.32 20.06
N PRO A 173 9.91 -20.69 21.27
CA PRO A 173 11.14 -20.50 22.03
C PRO A 173 11.88 -21.80 22.33
N HIS A 174 11.18 -22.86 22.74
CA HIS A 174 11.79 -24.15 22.97
C HIS A 174 12.38 -24.71 21.67
N PHE A 175 11.58 -24.81 20.61
CA PHE A 175 11.97 -25.36 19.31
C PHE A 175 13.20 -24.64 18.72
N ILE A 176 13.15 -23.30 18.64
CA ILE A 176 14.20 -22.51 18.00
C ILE A 176 15.42 -22.33 18.89
N LEU A 177 15.27 -22.18 20.22
CA LEU A 177 16.37 -21.70 21.08
C LEU A 177 16.89 -22.74 22.10
N LYS A 178 16.09 -23.73 22.51
CA LYS A 178 16.41 -24.56 23.68
C LYS A 178 16.48 -26.06 23.42
N CYS A 179 15.66 -26.57 22.50
CA CYS A 179 15.50 -28.01 22.29
C CYS A 179 16.84 -28.67 21.91
N PRO A 180 17.36 -29.64 22.69
CA PRO A 180 18.65 -30.28 22.43
C PRO A 180 18.72 -30.98 21.07
N GLN A 181 17.59 -31.53 20.61
CA GLN A 181 17.49 -32.19 19.31
C GLN A 181 17.95 -31.29 18.16
N TYR A 182 17.65 -29.99 18.23
CA TYR A 182 17.95 -29.02 17.19
C TYR A 182 19.22 -28.19 17.47
N ALA A 183 20.12 -28.70 18.33
CA ALA A 183 21.34 -27.99 18.70
C ALA A 183 22.27 -27.76 17.50
N ARG A 184 22.40 -28.74 16.61
CA ARG A 184 23.24 -28.64 15.41
C ARG A 184 22.71 -27.59 14.43
N GLU A 185 21.42 -27.60 14.16
CA GLU A 185 20.73 -26.66 13.28
C GLU A 185 20.83 -25.24 13.84
N ARG A 186 20.68 -25.07 15.16
CA ARG A 186 20.94 -23.79 15.82
C ARG A 186 22.36 -23.29 15.61
N GLN A 187 23.36 -24.15 15.75
CA GLN A 187 24.76 -23.75 15.52
C GLN A 187 24.99 -23.29 14.08
N ILE A 188 24.41 -24.00 13.10
CA ILE A 188 24.46 -23.60 11.69
C ILE A 188 23.81 -22.22 11.50
N LEU A 189 22.61 -22.02 12.05
CA LEU A 189 21.90 -20.75 11.99
C LEU A 189 22.71 -19.60 12.61
N THR A 190 23.27 -19.80 13.80
CA THR A 190 24.10 -18.80 14.49
C THR A 190 25.31 -18.37 13.65
N ARG A 191 26.02 -19.33 13.03
CA ARG A 191 27.14 -19.06 12.12
C ARG A 191 26.72 -18.20 10.92
N HIS A 192 25.58 -18.50 10.31
CA HIS A 192 25.05 -17.72 9.18
C HIS A 192 24.58 -16.32 9.59
N LEU A 193 24.16 -16.14 10.84
CA LEU A 193 23.75 -14.84 11.37
C LEU A 193 24.93 -13.98 11.84
N HIS A 194 26.17 -14.46 11.70
CA HIS A 194 27.39 -13.82 12.21
C HIS A 194 27.26 -13.42 13.69
N ARG A 195 26.62 -14.29 14.48
CA ARG A 195 26.48 -14.16 15.94
C ARG A 195 27.24 -15.25 16.67
#